data_AF-A0ABD0J202-F1
#
_entry.id   AF-A0ABD0J202-F1
#
_cell.length_a   1.000
_cell.length_b   1.000
_cell.length_c   1.000
_cell.angle_alpha   90.00
_cell.angle_beta   90.00
_cell.angle_gamma   90.00
#
_symmetry.space_group_name_H-M   'P 1'
#
loop_
_entity.id
_entity.type
_entity.pdbx_description
1 polymer ?
#
loop_
_entity_poly.entity_id
_entity_poly.type
_entity_poly.pdbx_seq_one_letter_code
_entity_poly.pdbx_strand_id
1 'polypeptide(L)'
;MAYSTSPVSHLVSHAMQYVKDSKTMELYEKTQRQLYNMLRRRRGVYVGATQNPEGRASAHASRFPGRNMHFARTENMQNAEQRLIDACPRCHNIQSGSNVPQKKGFVYIIY
;
A
#
# COMPACT_ATOMS: atom_id res chain seq x y z
N MET A 1 -63.14 -22.75 5.92
CA MET A 1 -61.85 -22.94 6.62
C MET A 1 -60.83 -23.22 5.53
N ALA A 2 -60.24 -22.20 4.91
CA ALA A 2 -59.10 -21.38 5.35
C ALA A 2 -57.75 -22.00 4.98
N TYR A 3 -57.28 -21.60 3.80
CA TYR A 3 -55.95 -21.43 3.21
C TYR A 3 -54.74 -22.28 3.65
N SER A 4 -54.18 -22.96 2.64
CA SER A 4 -52.80 -23.45 2.55
C SER A 4 -51.80 -22.33 2.81
N THR A 5 -50.89 -22.54 3.75
CA THR A 5 -49.78 -21.61 4.03
C THR A 5 -48.48 -22.38 4.17
N SER A 6 -47.70 -22.43 3.10
CA SER A 6 -46.24 -22.49 3.20
C SER A 6 -45.74 -21.08 3.53
N PRO A 7 -44.77 -20.91 4.45
CA PRO A 7 -43.74 -19.91 4.19
C PRO A 7 -42.32 -20.42 4.50
N VAL A 8 -41.48 -20.44 3.45
CA VAL A 8 -40.35 -19.54 3.20
C VAL A 8 -39.19 -19.72 4.19
N SER A 9 -38.18 -20.46 3.73
CA SER A 9 -36.82 -20.49 4.26
C SER A 9 -36.23 -19.08 4.25
N HIS A 10 -36.27 -18.36 5.37
CA HIS A 10 -35.47 -17.18 5.57
C HIS A 10 -34.00 -17.59 5.77
N LEU A 11 -33.26 -17.59 4.68
CA LEU A 11 -31.81 -17.39 4.70
C LEU A 11 -31.57 -15.99 5.28
N VAL A 12 -31.35 -15.93 6.60
CA VAL A 12 -30.83 -14.73 7.24
C VAL A 12 -29.39 -14.58 6.77
N SER A 13 -29.19 -13.82 5.69
CA SER A 13 -27.89 -13.24 5.37
C SER A 13 -27.53 -12.30 6.51
N HIS A 14 -26.80 -12.81 7.49
CA HIS A 14 -26.03 -11.99 8.42
C HIS A 14 -24.97 -11.26 7.59
N ALA A 15 -25.38 -10.16 6.95
CA ALA A 15 -24.46 -9.12 6.53
C ALA A 15 -23.90 -8.53 7.82
N MET A 16 -22.85 -9.16 8.36
CA MET A 16 -21.99 -8.53 9.35
C MET A 16 -21.44 -7.27 8.70
N GLN A 17 -22.08 -6.16 9.04
CA GLN A 17 -21.68 -4.82 8.69
C GLN A 17 -20.38 -4.53 9.42
N TYR A 18 -19.27 -5.02 8.87
CA TYR A 18 -17.94 -4.54 9.23
C TYR A 18 -17.80 -3.14 8.65
N VAL A 19 -18.42 -2.15 9.30
CA VAL A 19 -17.98 -0.75 9.22
C VAL A 19 -16.67 -0.68 10.02
N LYS A 20 -15.64 -1.35 9.50
CA LYS A 20 -14.28 -1.04 9.87
C LYS A 20 -13.99 0.19 9.05
N ASP A 21 -13.79 1.33 9.73
CA ASP A 21 -13.09 2.52 9.22
C ASP A 21 -11.83 2.04 8.50
N SER A 22 -12.01 1.64 7.26
CA SER A 22 -10.97 1.08 6.43
C SER A 22 -10.34 2.32 5.88
N LYS A 23 -9.45 2.90 6.67
CA LYS A 23 -8.41 3.77 6.15
C LYS A 23 -7.73 2.92 5.08
N THR A 24 -8.19 3.06 3.85
CA THR A 24 -7.65 2.39 2.68
C THR A 24 -6.60 3.32 2.11
N MET A 25 -5.42 2.77 1.88
CA MET A 25 -4.38 3.47 1.13
C MET A 25 -4.54 3.05 -0.32
N GLU A 26 -4.77 4.01 -1.21
CA GLU A 26 -4.85 3.74 -2.64
C GLU A 26 -3.47 3.38 -3.18
N LEU A 27 -3.45 2.46 -4.15
CA LEU A 27 -2.24 1.96 -4.79
C LEU A 27 -2.17 2.41 -6.24
N TYR A 28 -1.01 2.94 -6.63
CA TYR A 28 -0.76 3.43 -7.98
C TYR A 28 0.53 2.86 -8.54
N GLU A 29 0.43 2.03 -9.57
CA GLU A 29 1.62 1.55 -10.29
C GLU A 29 2.25 2.69 -11.10
N LYS A 30 3.58 2.76 -11.06
CA LYS A 30 4.42 3.75 -11.71
C LYS A 30 5.69 3.08 -12.24
N THR A 31 6.42 3.81 -13.07
CA THR A 31 7.81 3.46 -13.40
C THR A 31 8.75 3.93 -12.29
N GLN A 32 9.91 3.29 -12.13
CA GLN A 32 10.91 3.74 -11.15
C GLN A 32 11.30 5.21 -11.39
N ARG A 33 11.46 5.62 -12.66
CA ARG A 33 11.71 7.02 -13.06
C ARG A 33 10.65 7.99 -12.54
N GLN A 34 9.37 7.60 -12.60
CA GLN A 34 8.28 8.42 -12.05
C GLN A 34 8.39 8.55 -10.53
N LEU A 35 8.70 7.46 -9.80
CA LEU A 35 8.90 7.52 -8.35
C LEU A 35 10.05 8.47 -7.97
N TYR A 36 11.19 8.41 -8.67
CA TYR A 36 12.31 9.34 -8.45
C TYR A 36 11.90 10.80 -8.67
N ASN A 37 11.17 11.09 -9.75
CA ASN A 37 10.70 12.44 -10.03
C ASN A 37 9.74 12.95 -8.95
N MET A 38 8.92 12.07 -8.38
CA MET A 38 8.00 12.41 -7.29
C MET A 38 8.76 12.71 -5.99
N LEU A 39 9.77 11.91 -5.65
CA LEU A 39 10.63 12.14 -4.49
C LEU A 39 11.35 13.49 -4.55
N ARG A 40 11.86 13.88 -5.72
CA ARG A 40 12.55 15.18 -5.88
C ARG A 40 11.64 16.39 -5.66
N ARG A 41 10.33 16.24 -5.88
CA ARG A 41 9.36 17.34 -5.81
C ARG A 41 8.64 17.41 -4.46
N ARG A 42 8.58 16.30 -3.73
CA ARG A 42 7.76 16.16 -2.52
C ARG A 42 8.64 15.99 -1.29
N ARG A 43 8.23 16.61 -0.19
CA ARG A 43 8.83 16.41 1.14
C ARG A 43 8.01 15.45 1.97
N GLY A 44 8.61 14.85 2.99
CA GLY A 44 7.87 13.99 3.91
C GLY A 44 7.34 12.74 3.22
N VAL A 45 8.14 12.20 2.30
CA VAL A 45 7.84 10.96 1.60
C VAL A 45 8.42 9.80 2.42
N TYR A 46 7.70 8.71 2.51
CA TYR A 46 8.22 7.46 3.06
C TYR A 46 8.60 6.55 1.91
N VAL A 47 9.80 5.97 1.95
CA VAL A 47 10.30 5.05 0.92
C VAL A 47 10.41 3.65 1.49
N GLY A 48 10.18 2.65 0.65
CA GLY A 48 10.52 1.28 1.00
C GLY A 48 10.42 0.30 -0.16
N ALA A 49 10.71 -0.96 0.11
CA ALA A 49 10.53 -2.07 -0.82
C ALA A 49 9.66 -3.20 -0.22
N THR A 50 9.02 -3.98 -1.10
CA THR A 50 8.12 -5.09 -0.75
C THR A 50 7.92 -6.04 -1.93
N GLN A 51 7.58 -7.30 -1.63
CA GLN A 51 7.07 -8.22 -2.65
C GLN A 51 5.55 -8.16 -2.79
N ASN A 52 4.86 -7.67 -1.75
CA ASN A 52 3.41 -7.55 -1.72
C ASN A 52 3.03 -6.09 -1.46
N PRO A 53 2.75 -5.29 -2.51
CA PRO A 53 2.41 -3.88 -2.35
C PRO A 53 1.07 -3.68 -1.63
N GLU A 54 0.05 -4.50 -1.91
CA GLU A 54 -1.27 -4.40 -1.28
C GLU A 54 -1.21 -4.66 0.22
N GLY A 55 -0.55 -5.76 0.61
CA GLY A 55 -0.35 -6.09 2.03
C GLY A 55 0.45 -5.00 2.75
N ARG A 56 1.40 -4.37 2.06
CA ARG A 56 2.21 -3.29 2.62
C ARG A 56 1.42 -1.98 2.74
N ALA A 57 0.59 -1.64 1.77
CA ALA A 57 -0.33 -0.51 1.83
C ALA A 57 -1.32 -0.66 2.99
N SER A 58 -1.92 -1.84 3.16
CA SER A 58 -2.81 -2.15 4.28
C SER A 58 -2.13 -1.98 5.64
N ALA A 59 -0.89 -2.48 5.79
CA ALA A 59 -0.11 -2.31 7.01
C ALA A 59 0.23 -0.83 7.33
N HIS A 60 0.29 0.02 6.30
CA HIS A 60 0.67 1.42 6.43
C HIS A 60 -0.51 2.40 6.48
N ALA A 61 -1.72 1.98 6.12
CA ALA A 61 -2.86 2.87 5.97
C ALA A 61 -3.26 3.60 7.26
N SER A 62 -3.13 2.94 8.42
CA SER A 62 -3.34 3.59 9.73
C SER A 62 -2.24 4.57 10.12
N ARG A 63 -0.99 4.30 9.71
CA ARG A 63 0.18 5.15 10.01
C ARG A 63 0.20 6.41 9.15
N PHE A 64 -0.35 6.33 7.95
CA PHE A 64 -0.35 7.39 6.95
C PHE A 64 -1.79 7.63 6.44
N PRO A 65 -2.70 8.14 7.30
CA PRO A 65 -4.09 8.35 6.93
C PRO A 65 -4.21 9.39 5.80
N GLY A 66 -5.02 9.09 4.79
CA GLY A 66 -5.24 9.97 3.63
C GLY A 66 -4.07 10.09 2.66
N ARG A 67 -3.03 9.26 2.81
CA ARG A 67 -1.88 9.19 1.89
C ARG A 67 -2.01 8.02 0.94
N ASN A 68 -1.30 8.11 -0.19
CA ASN A 68 -1.34 7.11 -1.25
C ASN A 68 0.00 6.41 -1.41
N MET A 69 -0.03 5.11 -1.74
CA MET A 69 1.17 4.34 -2.07
C MET A 69 1.37 4.32 -3.58
N HIS A 70 2.52 4.81 -4.03
CA HIS A 70 2.95 4.68 -5.42
C HIS A 70 4.07 3.67 -5.49
N PHE A 71 3.94 2.65 -6.33
CA PHE A 71 4.89 1.54 -6.39
C PHE A 71 5.37 1.27 -7.81
N ALA A 72 6.55 0.67 -7.95
CA ALA A 72 7.16 0.33 -9.22
C ALA A 72 7.86 -1.02 -9.12
N ARG A 73 7.76 -1.82 -10.18
CA ARG A 73 8.50 -3.08 -10.32
C ARG A 73 10.01 -2.83 -10.40
N THR A 74 10.77 -3.73 -9.81
CA THR A 74 12.23 -3.74 -9.88
C THR A 74 12.77 -5.16 -9.90
N GLU A 75 13.90 -5.34 -10.59
CA GLU A 75 14.63 -6.60 -10.58
C GLU A 75 15.53 -6.75 -9.35
N ASN A 76 15.83 -5.64 -8.68
CA ASN A 76 16.63 -5.63 -7.47
C ASN A 76 16.05 -4.60 -6.49
N MET A 77 15.32 -5.09 -5.50
CA MET A 77 14.69 -4.26 -4.48
C MET A 77 15.69 -3.49 -3.63
N GLN A 78 16.83 -4.09 -3.28
CA GLN A 78 17.84 -3.42 -2.46
C GLN A 78 18.43 -2.21 -3.20
N ASN A 79 18.88 -2.41 -4.45
CA ASN A 79 19.45 -1.33 -5.24
C ASN A 79 18.42 -0.23 -5.55
N ALA A 80 17.17 -0.62 -5.83
CA ALA A 80 16.13 0.35 -6.13
C ALA A 80 15.71 1.14 -4.87
N GLU A 81 15.60 0.49 -3.70
CA GLU A 81 15.29 1.17 -2.45
C GLU A 81 16.44 2.10 -2.03
N GLN A 82 17.70 1.65 -2.15
CA GLN A 82 18.87 2.46 -1.85
C GLN A 82 18.90 3.74 -2.70
N ARG A 83 18.67 3.62 -4.01
CA ARG A 83 18.59 4.79 -4.90
C ARG A 83 17.48 5.77 -4.49
N LEU A 84 16.34 5.27 -3.98
CA LEU A 84 15.26 6.12 -3.49
C LEU A 84 15.64 6.81 -2.17
N ILE A 85 16.34 6.11 -1.28
CA ILE A 85 16.89 6.67 -0.04
C ILE A 85 17.90 7.79 -0.37
N ASP A 86 18.87 7.51 -1.26
CA ASP A 86 19.91 8.48 -1.67
C ASP A 86 19.30 9.71 -2.35
N ALA A 87 18.26 9.51 -3.16
CA ALA A 87 17.55 10.59 -3.85
C ALA A 87 16.61 11.38 -2.91
N CYS A 88 16.40 10.94 -1.68
CA CYS A 88 15.46 11.51 -0.73
C CYS A 88 16.15 12.12 0.49
N PRO A 89 16.68 13.35 0.39
CA PRO A 89 17.40 14.01 1.48
C PRO A 89 16.52 14.33 2.71
N ARG A 90 15.19 14.16 2.64
CA ARG A 90 14.22 14.47 3.70
C ARG A 90 13.07 13.45 3.78
N CYS A 91 13.39 12.17 3.60
CA CYS A 91 12.41 11.10 3.79
C CYS A 91 12.06 10.91 5.27
N HIS A 92 10.84 10.46 5.56
CA HIS A 92 10.42 10.10 6.93
C HIS A 92 11.06 8.80 7.43
N ASN A 93 11.77 8.08 6.57
CA ASN A 93 12.47 6.87 6.96
C ASN A 93 13.87 7.25 7.47
N ILE A 94 14.17 6.93 8.73
CA ILE A 94 15.45 7.23 9.44
C ILE A 94 16.55 6.25 9.00
N GLN A 95 16.27 5.34 8.07
CA GLN A 95 17.22 4.32 7.63
C GLN A 95 18.25 4.90 6.66
N SER A 96 19.52 4.83 7.05
CA SER A 96 20.68 5.24 6.23
C SER A 96 21.00 4.27 5.09
N GLY A 97 20.23 3.19 4.94
CA GLY A 97 20.44 2.19 3.90
C GLY A 97 19.32 1.16 3.80
N SER A 98 19.29 0.48 2.66
CA SER A 98 18.32 -0.58 2.38
C SER A 98 18.65 -1.88 3.13
N ASN A 99 17.69 -2.37 3.91
CA ASN A 99 17.78 -3.65 4.62
C ASN A 99 16.99 -4.77 3.92
N VAL A 100 16.49 -4.54 2.70
CA VAL A 100 15.74 -5.57 1.97
C VAL A 100 16.68 -6.50 1.19
N PRO A 101 16.30 -7.78 1.00
CA PRO A 101 17.08 -8.72 0.20
C PRO A 101 17.21 -8.30 -1.28
N GLN A 102 18.34 -8.65 -1.89
CA GLN A 102 18.61 -8.49 -3.33
C GLN A 102 17.76 -9.46 -4.15
N LYS A 103 16.51 -9.12 -4.42
CA LYS A 103 15.62 -9.92 -5.26
C LYS A 103 14.63 -9.05 -6.03
N LYS A 104 13.97 -9.66 -7.02
CA LYS A 104 12.88 -9.04 -7.77
C LYS A 104 11.70 -8.73 -6.84
N GLY A 105 11.01 -7.63 -7.10
CA GLY A 105 9.84 -7.20 -6.34
C GLY A 105 9.44 -5.77 -6.69
N PHE A 106 9.07 -4.99 -5.67
CA PHE A 106 8.58 -3.63 -5.85
C PHE A 106 9.30 -2.67 -4.90
N VAL A 107 9.50 -1.46 -5.38
CA VAL A 107 9.80 -0.30 -4.55
C VAL A 107 8.60 0.62 -4.51
N TYR A 108 8.42 1.35 -3.42
CA TYR A 108 7.28 2.23 -3.25
C TYR A 108 7.65 3.49 -2.50
N ILE A 109 6.80 4.50 -2.69
CA ILE A 109 6.78 5.72 -1.92
C ILE A 109 5.38 5.96 -1.35
N ILE A 110 5.28 6.55 -0.18
CA ILE A 110 4.03 6.99 0.44
C ILE A 110 4.14 8.48 0.73
N TYR A 111 3.17 9.26 0.27
CA TYR A 111 3.07 10.69 0.58
C TYR A 111 1.61 11.16 0.62
#